data_AF-A0A355RI26-F1
#
_entry.id   AF-A0A355RI26-F1
#
_cell.length_a   1.000
_cell.length_b   1.000
_cell.length_c   1.000
_cell.angle_alpha   90.00
_cell.angle_beta   90.00
_cell.angle_gamma   90.00
#
_symmetry.space_group_name_H-M   'P 1'
#
loop_
_entity.id
_entity.type
_entity.pdbx_description
1 polymer ?
#
loop_
_entity_poly.entity_id
_entity_poly.type
_entity_poly.pdbx_seq_one_letter_code
_entity_poly.pdbx_strand_id
1 'polypeptide(L)'
;MAAHRIIGLLGGSFDPAHAGHVEITRHALRRFGLDRVWWMVSPANPLKTTGPDPLLSRIRAAKRVMEHPKVDVTGIESDLGTRFTSDTIAALKQRFAQY
;
A
#
# COMPACT_ATOMS: atom_id res chain seq x y z
N MET A 1 -7.53 14.15 -23.57
CA MET A 1 -6.62 13.04 -23.23
C MET A 1 -6.82 12.71 -21.76
N ALA A 2 -6.95 11.45 -21.37
CA ALA A 2 -6.97 11.10 -19.95
C ALA A 2 -5.59 11.43 -19.37
N ALA A 3 -5.55 12.21 -18.28
CA ALA A 3 -4.30 12.51 -17.60
C ALA A 3 -3.74 11.21 -16.99
N HIS A 4 -2.53 10.81 -17.38
CA HIS A 4 -1.84 9.67 -16.79
C HIS A 4 -1.60 9.94 -15.30
N ARG A 5 -2.05 9.03 -14.43
CA ARG A 5 -1.88 9.18 -12.98
C ARG A 5 -0.64 8.44 -12.50
N ILE A 6 0.19 9.12 -11.72
CA ILE A 6 1.37 8.51 -11.08
C ILE A 6 0.98 8.08 -9.66
N ILE A 7 0.91 6.76 -9.45
CA ILE A 7 0.54 6.16 -8.16
C ILE A 7 1.80 5.58 -7.51
N GLY A 8 2.12 6.06 -6.30
CA GLY A 8 3.16 5.44 -5.47
C GLY A 8 2.62 4.23 -4.72
N LEU A 9 3.41 3.16 -4.63
CA LEU A 9 3.08 1.97 -3.85
C LEU A 9 4.01 1.87 -2.65
N LEU A 10 3.46 1.91 -1.44
CA LEU A 10 4.18 1.66 -0.19
C LEU A 10 3.69 0.35 0.43
N GLY A 11 4.42 -0.73 0.16
CA GLY A 11 4.14 -2.04 0.74
C GLY A 11 4.80 -2.21 2.11
N GLY A 12 4.12 -2.90 3.02
CA GLY A 12 4.67 -3.22 4.33
C GLY A 12 3.72 -4.01 5.22
N SER A 13 4.23 -4.58 6.30
CA SER A 13 3.37 -5.24 7.29
C SER A 13 2.55 -4.24 8.11
N PHE A 14 3.05 -3.04 8.36
CA PHE A 14 2.38 -2.00 9.17
C PHE A 14 1.87 -2.54 10.51
N ASP A 15 2.78 -3.14 11.28
CA ASP A 15 2.48 -3.87 12.52
C ASP A 15 3.23 -3.28 13.74
N PRO A 16 2.83 -2.09 14.24
CA PRO A 16 1.80 -1.19 13.73
C PRO A 16 2.36 -0.14 12.75
N ALA A 17 1.47 0.53 12.01
CA ALA A 17 1.83 1.78 11.33
C ALA A 17 2.24 2.88 12.33
N HIS A 18 3.18 3.74 11.95
CA HIS A 18 3.73 4.78 12.83
C HIS A 18 4.14 6.03 12.02
N ALA A 19 4.55 7.09 12.72
CA ALA A 19 4.89 8.40 12.14
C ALA A 19 5.95 8.33 11.02
N GLY A 20 6.96 7.47 11.15
CA GLY A 20 7.94 7.24 10.08
C GLY A 20 7.30 6.88 8.72
N HIS A 21 6.27 6.04 8.68
CA HIS A 21 5.55 5.72 7.44
C HIS A 21 4.81 6.93 6.86
N VAL A 22 4.24 7.76 7.72
CA VAL A 22 3.54 9.01 7.34
C VAL A 22 4.51 9.99 6.70
N GLU A 23 5.67 10.20 7.34
CA GLU A 23 6.65 11.16 6.85
C GLU A 23 7.23 10.74 5.50
N ILE A 24 7.65 9.48 5.33
CA ILE A 24 8.14 9.03 4.01
C ILE A 24 7.07 9.14 2.92
N THR A 25 5.79 8.94 3.27
CA THR A 25 4.66 9.08 2.33
C THR A 25 4.47 10.53 1.90
N ARG A 26 4.47 11.46 2.85
CA ARG A 26 4.38 12.90 2.58
C ARG A 26 5.56 13.40 1.76
N HIS A 27 6.76 12.92 2.05
CA HIS A 27 7.95 13.22 1.27
C HIS A 27 7.85 12.68 -0.15
N ALA A 28 7.42 11.43 -0.34
CA ALA A 28 7.24 10.82 -1.66
C ALA A 28 6.19 11.57 -2.51
N LEU A 29 5.04 11.92 -1.92
CA LEU A 29 3.99 12.72 -2.57
C LEU A 29 4.55 14.03 -3.15
N ARG A 30 5.34 14.77 -2.35
CA ARG A 30 5.93 16.05 -2.80
C ARG A 30 7.09 15.85 -3.77
N ARG A 31 8.02 14.94 -3.46
CA ARG A 31 9.28 14.79 -4.19
C ARG A 31 9.11 14.21 -5.58
N PHE A 32 8.13 13.32 -5.75
CA PHE A 32 7.87 12.63 -7.02
C PHE A 32 6.62 13.14 -7.73
N GLY A 33 5.90 14.12 -7.15
CA GLY A 33 4.68 14.67 -7.76
C GLY A 33 3.58 13.63 -7.91
N LEU A 34 3.41 12.74 -6.93
CA LEU A 34 2.46 11.63 -7.01
C LEU A 34 1.01 12.13 -6.89
N ASP A 35 0.13 11.57 -7.71
CA ASP A 35 -1.31 11.83 -7.63
C ASP A 35 -1.95 11.12 -6.45
N ARG A 36 -1.48 9.90 -6.18
CA ARG A 36 -1.96 9.00 -5.12
C ARG A 36 -0.78 8.23 -4.53
N VAL A 37 -0.93 7.80 -3.29
CA VAL A 37 -0.12 6.73 -2.69
C VAL A 37 -1.03 5.65 -2.15
N TRP A 38 -0.71 4.38 -2.43
CA TRP A 38 -1.36 3.24 -1.82
C TRP A 38 -0.45 2.66 -0.75
N TRP A 39 -0.93 2.64 0.49
CA TRP A 39 -0.36 1.81 1.54
C TRP A 39 -0.94 0.40 1.38
N MET A 40 -0.10 -0.52 0.91
CA MET A 40 -0.48 -1.92 0.70
C MET A 40 -0.10 -2.72 1.94
N VAL A 41 -1.09 -3.00 2.78
CA VAL A 41 -0.91 -3.75 4.02
C VAL A 41 -0.80 -5.24 3.68
N SER A 42 0.39 -5.81 3.85
CA SER A 42 0.66 -7.20 3.44
C SER A 42 -0.05 -8.23 4.33
N PRO A 43 -0.60 -9.34 3.80
CA PRO A 43 -1.31 -10.35 4.58
C PRO A 43 -0.40 -11.07 5.59
N ALA A 44 0.72 -11.63 5.17
CA ALA A 44 1.79 -12.18 6.04
C ALA A 44 3.02 -12.49 5.19
N ASN A 45 4.23 -12.30 5.75
CA ASN A 45 5.47 -12.72 5.10
C ASN A 45 5.61 -14.25 5.19
N PRO A 46 5.62 -14.99 4.06
CA PRO A 46 5.72 -16.45 4.06
C PRO A 46 7.05 -16.98 4.63
N LEU A 47 8.07 -16.14 4.80
CA LEU A 47 9.38 -16.50 5.34
C LEU A 47 9.46 -16.39 6.87
N LYS A 48 8.41 -15.93 7.55
CA LYS A 48 8.37 -15.77 9.01
C LYS A 48 7.49 -16.83 9.64
N THR A 49 7.94 -17.39 10.76
CA THR A 49 7.20 -18.40 11.55
C THR A 49 6.03 -17.80 12.33
N THR A 50 6.16 -16.55 12.76
CA THR A 50 5.08 -15.78 13.40
C THR A 50 4.52 -14.75 12.43
N GLY A 51 3.21 -14.82 12.20
CA GLY A 51 2.49 -13.84 11.39
C GLY A 51 2.29 -12.52 12.15
N PRO A 52 2.06 -11.42 11.42
CA PRO A 52 1.68 -10.16 12.05
C PRO A 52 0.28 -10.27 12.67
N ASP A 53 -0.15 -9.22 13.37
CA ASP A 53 -1.54 -9.08 13.80
C ASP A 53 -2.53 -9.26 12.63
N PRO A 54 -3.83 -9.56 12.89
CA PRO A 54 -4.82 -9.75 11.85
C PRO A 54 -4.85 -8.58 10.84
N LEU A 55 -4.92 -8.89 9.54
CA LEU A 55 -4.82 -7.91 8.45
C LEU A 55 -5.79 -6.73 8.62
N LEU A 56 -7.06 -7.00 8.94
CA LEU A 56 -8.06 -5.96 9.13
C LEU A 56 -7.75 -5.04 10.30
N SER A 57 -7.15 -5.56 11.38
CA SER A 57 -6.72 -4.75 12.53
C SER A 57 -5.63 -3.77 12.12
N ARG A 58 -4.62 -4.26 11.38
CA ARG A 58 -3.53 -3.43 10.86
C ARG A 58 -3.99 -2.40 9.84
N ILE A 59 -4.91 -2.75 8.93
CA ILE A 59 -5.53 -1.79 7.99
C ILE A 59 -6.25 -0.67 8.75
N ARG A 60 -7.04 -1.01 9.77
CA ARG A 60 -7.74 0.00 10.60
C ARG A 60 -6.75 0.89 11.34
N ALA A 61 -5.67 0.32 11.89
CA ALA A 61 -4.62 1.09 12.57
C ALA A 61 -3.91 2.03 11.59
N ALA A 62 -3.52 1.54 10.41
CA ALA A 62 -2.90 2.35 9.37
C ALA A 62 -3.80 3.50 8.89
N LYS A 63 -5.11 3.28 8.73
CA LYS A 63 -6.08 4.34 8.37
C LYS A 63 -6.16 5.46 9.41
N ARG A 64 -6.06 5.13 10.71
CA ARG A 64 -6.04 6.14 11.79
C ARG A 64 -4.74 6.94 11.83
N VAL A 65 -3.63 6.33 11.41
CA VAL A 65 -2.32 6.99 11.40
C VAL A 65 -2.13 7.85 10.15
N MET A 66 -2.69 7.43 9.01
CA MET A 66 -2.49 8.05 7.70
C MET A 66 -3.76 8.69 7.16
N GLU A 67 -4.15 9.81 7.76
CA GLU A 67 -5.27 10.63 7.28
C GLU A 67 -4.77 11.63 6.23
N HIS A 68 -4.91 11.30 4.96
CA HIS A 68 -4.55 12.22 3.87
C HIS A 68 -5.39 11.97 2.60
N PRO A 69 -5.90 13.01 1.93
CA PRO A 69 -6.86 12.87 0.82
C PRO A 69 -6.29 12.18 -0.42
N LYS A 70 -4.96 12.08 -0.53
CA LYS A 70 -4.24 11.39 -1.63
C LYS A 70 -3.70 10.00 -1.24
N VAL A 71 -4.00 9.50 -0.05
CA VAL A 71 -3.48 8.21 0.42
C VAL A 71 -4.63 7.23 0.64
N ASP A 72 -4.52 6.06 0.01
CA ASP A 72 -5.44 4.96 0.21
C ASP A 72 -4.73 3.82 0.96
N VAL A 73 -5.29 3.38 2.08
CA VAL A 73 -4.81 2.20 2.82
C VAL A 73 -5.62 0.98 2.40
N THR A 74 -4.96 -0.02 1.85
CA THR A 74 -5.60 -1.16 1.18
C THR A 74 -5.01 -2.50 1.66
N GLY A 75 -5.81 -3.56 1.53
CA GLY A 75 -5.37 -4.95 1.66
C GLY A 75 -5.27 -5.64 0.30
N ILE A 76 -4.99 -4.89 -0.78
CA ILE A 76 -5.18 -5.36 -2.16
C ILE A 76 -4.43 -6.65 -2.49
N GLU A 77 -3.30 -6.92 -1.85
CA GLU A 77 -2.57 -8.18 -2.01
C GLU A 77 -3.39 -9.40 -1.56
N SER A 78 -4.19 -9.24 -0.49
CA SER A 78 -5.14 -10.28 -0.05
C SER A 78 -6.27 -10.48 -1.05
N ASP A 79 -6.77 -9.39 -1.66
CA ASP A 79 -7.85 -9.47 -2.65
C ASP A 79 -7.37 -10.08 -3.98
N LEU A 80 -6.11 -9.84 -4.33
CA LEU A 80 -5.46 -10.39 -5.52
C LEU A 80 -4.89 -11.80 -5.29
N GLY A 81 -4.83 -12.26 -4.03
CA GLY A 81 -4.20 -13.52 -3.66
C GLY A 81 -2.68 -13.53 -3.86
N THR A 82 -2.02 -12.37 -3.88
CA THR A 82 -0.58 -12.23 -4.10
C THR A 82 0.19 -12.15 -2.79
N ARG A 83 1.43 -12.69 -2.79
CA ARG A 83 2.37 -12.59 -1.67
C ARG A 83 3.71 -11.99 -2.04
N PHE A 84 4.04 -12.01 -3.33
CA PHE A 84 5.28 -11.44 -3.87
C PHE A 84 4.99 -10.16 -4.62
N THR A 85 5.87 -9.17 -4.45
CA THR A 85 5.75 -7.86 -5.09
C THR A 85 5.69 -7.96 -6.62
N SER A 86 6.41 -8.91 -7.23
CA SER A 86 6.36 -9.17 -8.68
C SER A 86 4.95 -9.51 -9.15
N ASP A 87 4.27 -10.38 -8.39
CA ASP A 87 2.94 -10.88 -8.72
C ASP A 87 1.91 -9.78 -8.49
N THR A 88 2.05 -9.03 -7.38
CA THR A 88 1.23 -7.84 -7.11
C THR A 88 1.35 -6.82 -8.26
N ILE A 89 2.56 -6.49 -8.70
CA ILE A 89 2.77 -5.53 -9.81
C ILE A 89 2.17 -6.06 -11.12
N ALA A 90 2.38 -7.34 -11.45
CA ALA A 90 1.81 -7.95 -12.65
C ALA A 90 0.27 -7.89 -12.65
N ALA A 91 -0.35 -8.28 -11.54
CA ALA A 91 -1.81 -8.24 -11.37
C ALA A 91 -2.36 -6.80 -11.42
N LEU A 92 -1.67 -5.83 -10.82
CA LEU A 92 -2.06 -4.42 -10.88
C LEU A 92 -1.99 -3.88 -12.31
N LYS A 93 -0.91 -4.19 -13.06
CA LYS A 93 -0.77 -3.78 -14.46
C LYS A 93 -1.86 -4.38 -15.34
N GLN A 94 -2.27 -5.62 -15.11
CA GLN A 94 -3.38 -6.25 -15.83
C GLN A 94 -4.73 -5.60 -15.48
N ARG A 95 -5.00 -5.42 -14.18
CA ARG A 95 -6.28 -4.87 -13.69
C ARG A 95 -6.49 -3.40 -14.05
N PHE A 96 -5.41 -2.64 -14.16
CA PHE A 96 -5.42 -1.21 -14.42
C PHE A 96 -4.71 -0.85 -15.74
N ALA A 97 -4.73 -1.74 -16.73
CA ALA A 97 -4.03 -1.55 -18.01
C ALA A 97 -4.44 -0.30 -18.80
N GLN A 98 -5.55 0.35 -18.42
CA GLN A 98 -6.11 1.53 -19.07
C GLN A 98 -6.02 2.81 -18.22
N TYR A 99 -5.34 2.77 -17.06
CA TYR A 99 -5.16 3.91 -16.14
C TYR A 99 -3.90 4.74 -16.44
#